data_AF-A0A2S7RTC2-F1
#
_entry.id   AF-A0A2S7RTC2-F1
#
_cell.length_a   1.000
_cell.length_b   1.000
_cell.length_c   1.000
_cell.angle_alpha   90.00
_cell.angle_beta   90.00
_cell.angle_gamma   90.00
#
_symmetry.space_group_name_H-M   'P 1'
#
loop_
_entity.id
_entity.type
_entity.pdbx_description
1 polymer ?
#
loop_
_entity_poly.entity_id
_entity_poly.type
_entity_poly.pdbx_seq_one_letter_code
_entity_poly.pdbx_strand_id
1 'polypeptide(L)'
;MNPRKNDYSILFIRLLLVLLFLFGGSNGRGSTSVVYAEEAFQLTIVKYKLSEQDLDNHLLPSEPTGSLETGLTNEQGKALTPFPGIRYQIKKVTPSNDASDPFTEIPSFEPIEIVTGSNGQATIPLTEGLYEVTELANDALSSPAEPVVVQLPAITADGTRLDQLFIYPKSSVVVSPTEGATPRSTTPKQGQATTKRIPQTSGNLGSLFPVYFTLALIILLGIVTIVNFKPKGKKKP
;
A
#
# COMPACT_ATOMS: atom_id res chain seq x y z
N MET A 1 -81.93 -28.67 26.35
CA MET A 1 -81.45 -27.30 26.63
C MET A 1 -79.94 -27.34 26.78
N ASN A 2 -79.24 -26.61 25.89
CA ASN A 2 -77.80 -26.33 25.97
C ASN A 2 -77.49 -25.65 27.31
N PRO A 3 -76.28 -25.80 27.89
CA PRO A 3 -75.24 -24.90 27.42
C PRO A 3 -73.81 -25.50 27.33
N ARG A 4 -73.06 -24.92 26.38
CA ARG A 4 -71.60 -24.68 26.41
C ARG A 4 -70.66 -25.84 26.06
N LYS A 5 -70.87 -26.45 24.87
CA LYS A 5 -69.74 -27.04 24.12
C LYS A 5 -68.92 -26.00 23.35
N ASN A 6 -69.40 -24.75 23.25
CA ASN A 6 -68.77 -23.67 22.48
C ASN A 6 -67.70 -22.88 23.27
N ASP A 7 -67.71 -22.93 24.59
CA ASP A 7 -66.79 -22.11 25.40
C ASP A 7 -65.35 -22.63 25.32
N TYR A 8 -65.16 -23.96 25.28
CA TYR A 8 -63.83 -24.57 25.16
C TYR A 8 -63.22 -24.37 23.76
N SER A 9 -64.03 -24.35 22.70
CA SER A 9 -63.54 -24.10 21.34
C SER A 9 -63.07 -22.66 21.16
N ILE A 10 -63.77 -21.69 21.77
CA ILE A 10 -63.38 -20.28 21.73
C ILE A 10 -62.14 -20.04 22.59
N LEU A 11 -62.04 -20.67 23.77
CA LEU A 11 -60.84 -20.63 24.62
C LEU A 11 -59.62 -21.26 23.93
N PHE A 12 -59.80 -22.39 23.25
CA PHE A 12 -58.73 -23.07 22.52
C PHE A 12 -58.25 -22.24 21.31
N ILE A 13 -59.16 -21.62 20.56
CA ILE A 13 -58.81 -20.73 19.44
C ILE A 13 -58.08 -19.47 19.93
N ARG A 14 -58.50 -18.90 21.08
CA ARG A 14 -57.80 -17.75 21.69
C ARG A 14 -56.40 -18.12 22.20
N LEU A 15 -56.26 -19.30 22.81
CA LEU A 15 -54.96 -19.82 23.23
C LEU A 15 -54.03 -20.06 22.03
N LEU A 16 -54.57 -20.61 20.94
CA LEU A 16 -53.83 -20.87 19.71
C LEU A 16 -53.35 -19.55 19.06
N LEU A 17 -54.19 -18.51 19.03
CA LEU A 17 -53.83 -17.18 18.51
C LEU A 17 -52.75 -16.48 19.36
N VAL A 18 -52.79 -16.62 20.69
CA VAL A 18 -51.73 -16.10 21.58
C VAL A 18 -50.43 -16.86 21.38
N LEU A 19 -50.47 -18.17 21.20
CA LEU A 19 -49.28 -18.98 20.93
C LEU A 19 -48.63 -18.63 19.58
N LEU A 20 -49.45 -18.33 18.56
CA LEU A 20 -48.98 -17.90 17.23
C LEU A 20 -48.34 -16.51 17.26
N PHE A 21 -48.80 -15.62 18.15
CA PHE A 21 -48.15 -14.32 18.39
C PHE A 21 -46.83 -14.43 19.16
N LEU A 22 -46.69 -15.42 20.04
CA LEU A 22 -45.44 -15.65 20.79
C LEU A 22 -44.35 -16.35 19.95
N PHE A 23 -44.72 -17.11 18.91
CA PHE A 23 -43.78 -17.77 18.01
C PHE A 23 -43.61 -17.10 16.63
N GLY A 24 -44.46 -16.13 16.28
CA GLY A 24 -44.43 -15.43 14.97
C GLY A 24 -43.47 -14.25 14.86
N GLY A 25 -42.69 -13.94 15.91
CA GLY A 25 -41.86 -12.74 16.02
C GLY A 25 -40.35 -12.96 15.92
N SER A 26 -39.86 -13.79 14.99
CA SER A 26 -38.42 -13.90 14.73
C SER A 26 -38.08 -14.19 13.26
N ASN A 27 -38.78 -13.53 12.33
CA ASN A 27 -38.27 -13.38 10.97
C ASN A 27 -37.66 -11.98 10.83
N GLY A 28 -36.35 -11.95 10.60
CA GLY A 28 -35.65 -10.71 10.22
C GLY A 28 -34.55 -10.23 11.17
N ARG A 29 -33.81 -11.12 11.85
CA ARG A 29 -32.38 -10.83 12.04
C ARG A 29 -31.71 -11.03 10.68
N GLY A 30 -31.89 -10.06 9.80
CA GLY A 30 -30.88 -9.81 8.79
C GLY A 30 -29.60 -9.59 9.58
N SER A 31 -28.69 -10.56 9.51
CA SER A 31 -27.29 -10.28 9.76
C SER A 31 -26.94 -9.21 8.73
N THR A 32 -27.09 -7.94 9.09
CA THR A 32 -26.21 -6.92 8.55
C THR A 32 -24.85 -7.37 9.06
N SER A 33 -24.18 -8.20 8.26
CA SER A 33 -22.73 -8.21 8.27
C SER A 33 -22.35 -6.74 8.21
N VAL A 34 -21.85 -6.22 9.33
CA VAL A 34 -21.05 -5.01 9.31
C VAL A 34 -19.90 -5.40 8.40
N VAL A 35 -20.05 -5.10 7.11
CA VAL A 35 -18.92 -5.02 6.21
C VAL A 35 -18.14 -3.87 6.81
N TYR A 36 -17.14 -4.21 7.63
CA TYR A 36 -16.06 -3.29 7.87
C TYR A 36 -15.55 -3.00 6.46
N ALA A 37 -15.84 -1.80 5.96
CA ALA A 37 -15.18 -1.32 4.76
C ALA A 37 -13.70 -1.39 5.12
N GLU A 38 -12.97 -2.32 4.50
CA GLU A 38 -11.51 -2.32 4.63
C GLU A 38 -11.05 -0.93 4.21
N GLU A 39 -10.23 -0.30 5.05
CA GLU A 39 -9.69 1.02 4.77
C GLU A 39 -8.93 0.94 3.45
N ALA A 40 -9.41 1.70 2.46
CA ALA A 40 -8.86 1.69 1.12
C ALA A 40 -7.91 2.88 0.95
N PHE A 41 -6.65 2.57 0.67
CA PHE A 41 -5.60 3.51 0.33
C PHE A 41 -5.51 3.67 -1.19
N GLN A 42 -4.99 4.79 -1.66
CA GLN A 42 -4.93 5.09 -3.09
C GLN A 42 -3.51 5.04 -3.61
N LEU A 43 -3.28 4.24 -4.65
CA LEU A 43 -2.06 4.28 -5.45
C LEU A 43 -2.38 4.90 -6.81
N THR A 44 -1.64 5.96 -7.17
CA THR A 44 -1.68 6.58 -8.48
C THR A 44 -0.35 6.40 -9.20
N ILE A 45 -0.38 5.81 -10.38
CA ILE A 45 0.75 5.75 -11.31
C ILE A 45 0.66 6.94 -12.25
N VAL A 46 1.73 7.74 -12.38
CA VAL A 46 1.79 8.91 -13.27
C VAL A 46 2.88 8.66 -14.31
N LYS A 47 2.48 8.42 -15.56
CA LYS A 47 3.39 8.05 -16.64
C LYS A 47 3.58 9.17 -17.65
N TYR A 48 4.84 9.46 -17.95
CA TYR A 48 5.26 10.41 -18.99
C TYR A 48 5.98 9.71 -20.14
N LYS A 49 5.89 10.33 -21.32
CA LYS A 49 6.68 9.99 -22.50
C LYS A 49 8.08 10.55 -22.30
N LEU A 50 9.03 9.66 -22.00
CA LEU A 50 10.44 10.02 -21.83
C LEU A 50 11.22 9.53 -23.05
N SER A 51 12.17 10.34 -23.52
CA SER A 51 13.23 9.85 -24.40
C SER A 51 14.30 9.14 -23.57
N GLU A 52 15.25 8.44 -24.21
CA GLU A 52 16.39 7.86 -23.50
C GLU A 52 17.20 8.91 -22.72
N GLN A 53 17.26 10.14 -23.23
CA GLN A 53 17.95 11.26 -22.58
C GLN A 53 17.21 11.78 -21.34
N ASP A 54 15.89 11.55 -21.26
CA ASP A 54 15.06 12.00 -20.14
C ASP A 54 14.98 10.94 -19.00
N LEU A 55 15.59 9.77 -19.16
CA LEU A 55 15.55 8.71 -18.14
C LEU A 55 16.26 9.10 -16.84
N ASP A 56 17.38 9.83 -16.98
CA ASP A 56 18.17 10.33 -15.85
C ASP A 56 17.66 11.67 -15.31
N ASN A 57 16.50 12.15 -15.79
CA ASN A 57 15.93 13.42 -15.37
C ASN A 57 15.65 13.41 -13.85
N HIS A 58 16.38 14.28 -13.14
CA HIS A 58 16.31 14.40 -11.68
C HIS A 58 15.09 15.21 -11.22
N LEU A 59 14.43 15.92 -12.14
CA LEU A 59 13.20 16.65 -11.87
C LEU A 59 11.99 15.72 -11.71
N LEU A 60 12.05 14.49 -12.24
CA LEU A 60 11.03 13.48 -11.91
C LEU A 60 11.35 12.85 -10.54
N PRO A 61 10.36 12.75 -9.64
CA PRO A 61 10.50 12.02 -8.39
C PRO A 61 11.01 10.60 -8.66
N SER A 62 12.06 10.22 -7.92
CA SER A 62 12.56 8.84 -7.94
C SER A 62 11.92 8.00 -6.84
N GLU A 63 11.27 8.66 -5.88
CA GLU A 63 10.56 8.05 -4.75
C GLU A 63 9.06 8.36 -4.84
N PRO A 64 8.18 7.53 -4.25
CA PRO A 64 6.77 7.82 -4.14
C PRO A 64 6.50 9.14 -3.41
N THR A 65 5.52 9.91 -3.86
CA THR A 65 5.11 11.19 -3.23
C THR A 65 3.70 11.10 -2.66
N GLY A 66 3.38 11.94 -1.68
CA GLY A 66 2.03 12.02 -1.09
C GLY A 66 1.03 12.86 -1.89
N SER A 67 1.51 13.57 -2.91
CA SER A 67 0.71 14.46 -3.76
C SER A 67 1.19 14.43 -5.20
N LEU A 68 0.28 14.74 -6.13
CA LEU A 68 0.61 14.89 -7.54
C LEU A 68 1.57 16.07 -7.75
N GLU A 69 2.77 15.78 -8.23
CA GLU A 69 3.70 16.80 -8.73
C GLU A 69 3.17 17.46 -10.02
N THR A 70 3.27 18.79 -10.08
CA THR A 70 2.78 19.60 -11.19
C THR A 70 3.91 20.40 -11.83
N GLY A 71 3.77 20.75 -13.12
CA GLY A 71 4.76 21.57 -13.81
C GLY A 71 6.09 20.87 -14.10
N LEU A 72 6.13 19.54 -14.08
CA LEU A 72 7.34 18.77 -14.37
C LEU A 72 7.84 19.01 -15.80
N THR A 73 9.13 19.28 -15.91
CA THR A 73 9.84 19.45 -17.18
C THR A 73 10.96 18.43 -17.33
N ASN A 74 11.50 18.32 -18.54
CA ASN A 74 12.79 17.71 -18.76
C ASN A 74 13.95 18.65 -18.41
N GLU A 75 15.18 18.14 -18.49
CA GLU A 75 16.42 18.89 -18.21
C GLU A 75 16.60 20.11 -19.14
N GLN A 76 15.92 20.14 -20.29
CA GLN A 76 15.91 21.27 -21.22
C GLN A 76 14.74 22.26 -20.96
N GLY A 77 13.99 22.09 -19.87
CA GLY A 77 12.86 22.95 -19.50
C GLY A 77 11.59 22.72 -20.32
N LYS A 78 11.52 21.66 -21.13
CA LYS A 78 10.33 21.28 -21.89
C LYS A 78 9.36 20.52 -20.99
N ALA A 79 8.09 20.91 -20.98
CA ALA A 79 7.05 20.21 -20.22
C ALA A 79 6.94 18.74 -20.65
N LEU A 80 6.85 17.85 -19.65
CA LEU A 80 6.67 16.42 -19.89
C LEU A 80 5.28 16.12 -20.45
N THR A 81 5.21 15.21 -21.41
CA THR A 81 3.95 14.80 -22.03
C THR A 81 3.42 13.53 -21.38
N PRO A 82 2.19 13.51 -20.84
CA PRO A 82 1.60 12.30 -20.27
C PRO A 82 1.51 11.15 -21.29
N PHE A 83 1.62 9.91 -20.82
CA PHE A 83 1.62 8.72 -21.67
C PHE A 83 0.45 7.78 -21.36
N PRO A 84 -0.63 7.83 -22.16
CA PRO A 84 -1.76 6.91 -22.02
C PRO A 84 -1.45 5.50 -22.53
N GLY A 85 -2.25 4.53 -22.10
CA GLY A 85 -2.28 3.17 -22.66
C GLY A 85 -1.21 2.22 -22.12
N ILE A 86 -0.49 2.60 -21.07
CA ILE A 86 0.56 1.77 -20.47
C ILE A 86 -0.05 0.86 -19.40
N ARG A 87 0.24 -0.44 -19.50
CA ARG A 87 -0.27 -1.46 -18.59
C ARG A 87 0.70 -1.69 -17.44
N TYR A 88 0.15 -1.83 -16.23
CA TYR A 88 0.89 -2.19 -15.03
C TYR A 88 0.23 -3.39 -14.37
N GLN A 89 1.05 -4.24 -13.77
CA GLN A 89 0.63 -5.31 -12.89
C GLN A 89 1.01 -4.98 -11.46
N ILE A 90 0.08 -5.17 -10.54
CA ILE A 90 0.25 -4.91 -9.11
C ILE A 90 0.10 -6.23 -8.37
N LYS A 91 1.12 -6.58 -7.59
CA LYS A 91 1.15 -7.78 -6.74
C LYS A 91 1.33 -7.37 -5.30
N LYS A 92 0.68 -8.09 -4.37
CA LYS A 92 0.96 -7.93 -2.94
C LYS A 92 2.16 -8.80 -2.57
N VAL A 93 3.11 -8.22 -1.85
CA VAL A 93 4.37 -8.88 -1.52
C VAL A 93 4.66 -8.80 -0.02
N THR A 94 5.60 -9.62 0.44
CA THR A 94 6.15 -9.58 1.80
C THR A 94 7.67 -9.60 1.74
N PRO A 95 8.40 -8.98 2.69
CA PRO A 95 9.85 -9.07 2.71
C PRO A 95 10.34 -10.52 2.75
N SER A 96 11.39 -10.79 1.99
CA SER A 96 12.08 -12.08 1.91
C SER A 96 13.46 -11.98 2.55
N ASN A 97 14.01 -13.12 2.96
CA ASN A 97 15.40 -13.23 3.42
C ASN A 97 16.39 -13.44 2.26
N ASP A 98 15.90 -13.56 1.03
CA ASP A 98 16.74 -13.66 -0.16
C ASP A 98 17.23 -12.27 -0.57
N ALA A 99 18.54 -12.03 -0.52
CA ALA A 99 19.12 -10.75 -0.91
C ALA A 99 19.00 -10.46 -2.41
N SER A 100 18.87 -11.50 -3.23
CA SER A 100 18.68 -11.38 -4.69
C SER A 100 17.22 -11.15 -5.08
N ASP A 101 16.28 -11.60 -4.24
CA ASP A 101 14.86 -11.31 -4.35
C ASP A 101 14.28 -10.93 -2.99
N PRO A 102 14.39 -9.64 -2.60
CA PRO A 102 14.06 -9.19 -1.25
C PRO A 102 12.56 -9.19 -0.95
N PHE A 103 11.71 -9.59 -1.90
CA PHE A 103 10.26 -9.64 -1.69
C PHE A 103 9.65 -10.88 -2.34
N THR A 104 8.79 -11.57 -1.60
CA THR A 104 8.05 -12.74 -2.11
C THR A 104 6.58 -12.36 -2.32
N GLU A 105 6.02 -12.79 -3.45
CA GLU A 105 4.60 -12.63 -3.76
C GLU A 105 3.71 -13.38 -2.75
N ILE A 106 2.59 -12.76 -2.36
CA ILE A 106 1.58 -13.38 -1.50
C ILE A 106 0.58 -14.13 -2.40
N PRO A 107 0.56 -15.48 -2.41
CA PRO A 107 -0.23 -16.25 -3.38
C PRO A 107 -1.75 -16.09 -3.26
N SER A 108 -2.25 -15.63 -2.11
CA SER A 108 -3.67 -15.39 -1.88
C SER A 108 -4.17 -14.06 -2.45
N PHE A 109 -3.27 -13.21 -2.95
CA PHE A 109 -3.62 -11.95 -3.58
C PHE A 109 -3.59 -12.13 -5.10
N GLU A 110 -4.75 -11.99 -5.74
CA GLU A 110 -4.84 -12.01 -7.20
C GLU A 110 -4.17 -10.76 -7.78
N PRO A 111 -3.20 -10.90 -8.71
CA PRO A 111 -2.56 -9.76 -9.36
C PRO A 111 -3.59 -8.87 -10.07
N ILE A 112 -3.43 -7.57 -9.93
CA ILE A 112 -4.34 -6.59 -10.55
C ILE A 112 -3.65 -5.91 -11.71
N GLU A 113 -4.32 -5.84 -12.86
CA GLU A 113 -3.85 -5.07 -14.00
C GLU A 113 -4.60 -3.73 -14.13
N ILE A 114 -3.85 -2.65 -14.33
CA ILE A 114 -4.39 -1.32 -14.58
C ILE A 114 -3.71 -0.66 -15.78
N VAL A 115 -4.40 0.28 -16.42
CA VAL A 115 -3.93 0.95 -17.64
C VAL A 115 -4.01 2.47 -17.47
N THR A 116 -2.97 3.19 -17.89
CA THR A 116 -2.98 4.66 -17.84
C THR A 116 -4.01 5.25 -18.78
N GLY A 117 -4.81 6.18 -18.25
CA GLY A 117 -5.81 6.94 -19.01
C GLY A 117 -5.19 8.03 -19.88
N SER A 118 -6.05 8.84 -20.52
CA SER A 118 -5.66 9.93 -21.43
C SER A 118 -4.74 10.98 -20.80
N ASN A 119 -4.82 11.17 -19.48
CA ASN A 119 -3.97 12.05 -18.68
C ASN A 119 -2.65 11.40 -18.23
N GLY A 120 -2.34 10.18 -18.71
CA GLY A 120 -1.17 9.40 -18.31
C GLY A 120 -1.25 8.86 -16.88
N GLN A 121 -2.41 8.86 -16.23
CA GLN A 121 -2.57 8.39 -14.85
C GLN A 121 -3.41 7.11 -14.78
N ALA A 122 -3.08 6.25 -13.81
CA ALA A 122 -3.90 5.12 -13.41
C ALA A 122 -4.01 5.12 -11.88
N THR A 123 -5.24 5.07 -11.34
CA THR A 123 -5.48 5.10 -9.89
C THR A 123 -6.25 3.86 -9.47
N ILE A 124 -5.85 3.27 -8.35
CA ILE A 124 -6.48 2.07 -7.80
C ILE A 124 -6.57 2.12 -6.26
N PRO A 125 -7.73 1.76 -5.69
CA PRO A 125 -7.84 1.52 -4.26
C PRO A 125 -7.22 0.18 -3.87
N LEU A 126 -6.39 0.17 -2.82
CA LEU A 126 -5.72 -1.00 -2.28
C LEU A 126 -5.86 -1.03 -0.75
N THR A 127 -5.84 -2.24 -0.18
CA THR A 127 -5.79 -2.44 1.27
C THR A 127 -4.40 -2.12 1.83
N GLU A 128 -4.25 -2.12 3.15
CA GLU A 128 -2.93 -2.04 3.78
C GLU A 128 -1.99 -3.16 3.29
N GLY A 129 -0.74 -2.80 3.01
CA GLY A 129 0.33 -3.77 2.71
C GLY A 129 1.45 -3.23 1.83
N LEU A 130 2.35 -4.15 1.46
CA LEU A 130 3.42 -3.92 0.50
C LEU A 130 2.99 -4.41 -0.87
N TYR A 131 3.22 -3.58 -1.88
CA TYR A 131 2.83 -3.86 -3.25
C TYR A 131 4.01 -3.65 -4.18
N GLU A 132 4.24 -4.62 -5.07
CA GLU A 132 5.15 -4.47 -6.19
C GLU A 132 4.35 -4.04 -7.42
N VAL A 133 4.78 -2.96 -8.04
CA VAL A 133 4.18 -2.39 -9.25
C VAL A 133 5.15 -2.59 -10.41
N THR A 134 4.74 -3.40 -11.37
CA THR A 134 5.55 -3.76 -12.53
C THR A 134 4.94 -3.19 -13.81
N GLU A 135 5.73 -2.43 -14.57
CA GLU A 135 5.32 -1.99 -15.91
C GLU A 135 5.41 -3.17 -16.88
N LEU A 136 4.32 -3.43 -17.61
CA LEU A 136 4.28 -4.54 -18.58
C LEU A 136 4.84 -4.07 -19.94
N ALA A 137 5.65 -4.94 -20.55
CA ALA A 137 6.19 -4.70 -21.88
C ALA A 137 5.10 -4.49 -22.94
N ASN A 138 5.35 -3.57 -23.85
CA ASN A 138 4.52 -3.29 -25.01
C ASN A 138 5.36 -2.62 -26.12
N ASP A 139 4.82 -2.56 -27.33
CA ASP A 139 5.53 -2.06 -28.52
C ASP A 139 5.83 -0.54 -28.49
N ALA A 140 5.21 0.19 -27.56
CA ALA A 140 5.41 1.63 -27.42
C ALA A 140 6.57 1.99 -26.47
N LEU A 141 7.07 1.01 -25.69
CA LEU A 141 8.18 1.16 -24.75
C LEU A 141 9.46 0.53 -25.31
N SER A 142 10.59 1.21 -25.18
CA SER A 142 11.90 0.65 -25.53
C SER A 142 12.27 -0.51 -24.58
N SER A 143 12.00 -0.31 -23.30
CA SER A 143 12.08 -1.28 -22.22
C SER A 143 11.15 -0.82 -21.09
N PRO A 144 10.50 -1.74 -20.37
CA PRO A 144 9.72 -1.39 -19.18
C PRO A 144 10.58 -0.73 -18.10
N ALA A 145 9.94 0.08 -17.27
CA ALA A 145 10.55 0.62 -16.06
C ALA A 145 10.90 -0.50 -15.08
N GLU A 146 11.90 -0.26 -14.24
CA GLU A 146 12.20 -1.15 -13.11
C GLU A 146 10.97 -1.26 -12.18
N PRO A 147 10.67 -2.45 -11.64
CA PRO A 147 9.59 -2.62 -10.68
C PRO A 147 9.79 -1.75 -9.43
N VAL A 148 8.70 -1.16 -8.93
CA VAL A 148 8.70 -0.31 -7.74
C VAL A 148 7.92 -0.98 -6.63
N VAL A 149 8.49 -1.05 -5.43
CA VAL A 149 7.77 -1.55 -4.24
C VAL A 149 7.30 -0.36 -3.40
N VAL A 150 6.01 -0.34 -3.07
CA VAL A 150 5.37 0.69 -2.25
C VAL A 150 4.71 0.08 -1.03
N GLN A 151 4.65 0.85 0.06
CA GLN A 151 3.91 0.50 1.27
C GLN A 151 2.69 1.42 1.40
N LEU A 152 1.53 0.82 1.67
CA LEU A 152 0.27 1.53 1.93
C LEU A 152 -0.27 1.17 3.32
N PRO A 153 -0.69 2.16 4.13
CA PRO A 153 -0.39 3.58 3.96
C PRO A 153 1.13 3.81 4.10
N ALA A 154 1.65 4.88 3.48
CA ALA A 154 3.04 5.24 3.68
C ALA A 154 3.19 6.13 4.91
N ILE A 155 4.32 6.02 5.60
CA ILE A 155 4.69 6.91 6.69
C ILE A 155 5.94 7.67 6.23
N THR A 156 5.85 8.99 6.18
CA THR A 156 6.99 9.86 5.84
C THR A 156 8.01 9.90 6.98
N ALA A 157 9.21 10.44 6.72
CA ALA A 157 10.27 10.56 7.72
C ALA A 157 9.88 11.41 8.94
N ASP A 158 8.98 12.38 8.76
CA ASP A 158 8.39 13.21 9.81
C ASP A 158 7.20 12.54 10.54
N GLY A 159 6.85 11.31 10.17
CA GLY A 159 5.77 10.53 10.79
C GLY A 159 4.38 10.81 10.23
N THR A 160 4.26 11.60 9.15
CA THR A 160 2.99 11.88 8.49
C THR A 160 2.51 10.63 7.76
N ARG A 161 1.27 10.23 8.02
CA ARG A 161 0.60 9.12 7.32
C ARG A 161 0.05 9.61 5.98
N LEU A 162 0.39 8.91 4.91
CA LEU A 162 -0.08 9.14 3.56
C LEU A 162 -1.00 7.99 3.15
N ASP A 163 -2.29 8.28 3.06
CA ASP A 163 -3.29 7.32 2.57
C ASP A 163 -3.35 7.29 1.03
N GLN A 164 -2.63 8.21 0.38
CA GLN A 164 -2.48 8.29 -1.06
C GLN A 164 -1.00 8.39 -1.43
N LEU A 165 -0.61 7.62 -2.46
CA LEU A 165 0.72 7.65 -3.04
C LEU A 165 0.66 7.90 -4.54
N PHE A 166 1.66 8.62 -5.04
CA PHE A 166 1.92 8.83 -6.45
C PHE A 166 3.31 8.26 -6.79
N ILE A 167 3.40 7.46 -7.85
CA ILE A 167 4.66 6.95 -8.38
C ILE A 167 4.89 7.38 -9.82
N TYR A 168 6.15 7.51 -10.21
CA TYR A 168 6.57 8.05 -11.51
C TYR A 168 7.53 7.09 -12.25
N PRO A 169 7.04 5.97 -12.82
CA PRO A 169 7.90 4.99 -13.48
C PRO A 169 8.69 5.58 -14.67
N LYS A 170 10.00 5.39 -14.64
CA LYS A 170 10.94 5.90 -15.65
C LYS A 170 11.23 4.82 -16.69
N SER A 171 10.71 5.02 -17.90
CA SER A 171 10.97 4.18 -19.08
C SER A 171 10.84 5.03 -20.34
N SER A 172 11.65 4.71 -21.36
CA SER A 172 11.68 5.48 -22.59
C SER A 172 10.76 4.90 -23.65
N VAL A 173 10.32 5.75 -24.58
CA VAL A 173 9.41 5.36 -25.66
C VAL A 173 10.19 4.93 -26.89
N VAL A 174 9.67 3.96 -27.65
CA VAL A 174 10.23 3.64 -28.97
C VAL A 174 9.98 4.83 -29.89
N VAL A 175 11.06 5.46 -30.35
CA VAL A 175 10.95 6.49 -31.40
C VAL A 175 10.74 5.75 -32.72
N SER A 176 9.50 5.75 -33.23
CA SER A 176 9.27 5.35 -34.62
C SER A 176 9.98 6.36 -35.52
N PRO A 177 10.88 5.94 -36.44
CA PRO A 177 11.58 6.88 -37.29
C PRO A 177 10.60 7.43 -38.33
N THR A 178 9.98 8.57 -38.05
CA THR A 178 9.43 9.42 -39.10
C THR A 178 10.58 10.21 -39.70
N GLU A 179 10.94 9.81 -40.93
CA GLU A 179 11.85 10.46 -41.90
C GLU A 179 13.25 10.86 -41.40
N GLY A 180 14.26 10.09 -41.82
CA GLY A 180 15.57 10.67 -42.14
C GLY A 180 16.81 10.18 -41.39
N ALA A 181 16.76 9.07 -40.64
CA ALA A 181 17.97 8.49 -40.07
C ALA A 181 18.03 6.97 -40.28
N THR A 182 19.09 6.53 -40.99
CA THR A 182 19.45 5.13 -41.25
C THR A 182 19.40 4.28 -39.98
N PRO A 183 18.87 3.03 -40.05
CA PRO A 183 18.72 2.18 -38.88
C PRO A 183 20.08 1.62 -38.46
N ARG A 184 20.55 1.97 -37.25
CA ARG A 184 21.58 1.17 -36.58
C ARG A 184 20.87 0.09 -35.78
N SER A 185 20.97 -1.13 -36.27
CA SER A 185 20.56 -2.33 -35.54
C SER A 185 21.35 -2.42 -34.25
N THR A 186 20.65 -2.42 -33.11
CA THR A 186 21.20 -2.87 -31.83
C THR A 186 20.29 -3.95 -31.28
N THR A 187 20.79 -5.18 -31.39
CA THR A 187 20.33 -6.40 -30.76
C THR A 187 20.03 -6.18 -29.26
N PRO A 188 18.95 -6.76 -28.70
CA PRO A 188 18.65 -6.61 -27.28
C PRO A 188 19.73 -7.29 -26.44
N LYS A 189 20.40 -6.53 -25.57
CA LYS A 189 21.32 -7.08 -24.57
C LYS A 189 20.51 -7.74 -23.46
N GLN A 190 20.41 -9.06 -23.56
CA GLN A 190 19.99 -9.94 -22.48
C GLN A 190 21.10 -9.99 -21.42
N GLY A 191 20.74 -9.71 -20.16
CA GLY A 191 21.55 -10.00 -18.98
C GLY A 191 22.29 -8.80 -18.38
N GLN A 192 21.62 -8.09 -17.47
CA GLN A 192 22.29 -7.40 -16.37
C GLN A 192 21.34 -7.37 -15.15
N ALA A 193 21.89 -7.76 -13.99
CA ALA A 193 21.16 -8.05 -12.77
C ALA A 193 20.33 -6.85 -12.28
N THR A 194 19.06 -7.13 -12.00
CA THR A 194 18.08 -6.21 -11.42
C THR A 194 18.50 -5.80 -10.01
N THR A 195 19.11 -4.62 -9.87
CA THR A 195 19.29 -4.01 -8.55
C THR A 195 18.01 -3.29 -8.20
N LYS A 196 17.08 -4.02 -7.57
CA LYS A 196 15.82 -3.51 -7.03
C LYS A 196 16.15 -2.37 -6.05
N ARG A 197 15.91 -1.11 -6.45
CA ARG A 197 16.16 0.03 -5.56
C ARG A 197 15.11 0.04 -4.46
N ILE A 198 15.61 -0.09 -3.24
CA ILE A 198 14.87 0.17 -2.00
C ILE A 198 14.95 1.69 -1.77
N PRO A 199 13.88 2.38 -1.37
CA PRO A 199 13.98 3.71 -0.78
C PRO A 199 14.98 3.63 0.38
N GLN A 200 16.11 4.31 0.27
CA GLN A 200 17.09 4.27 1.35
C GLN A 200 16.49 4.90 2.62
N THR A 201 16.20 4.06 3.63
CA THR A 201 16.13 4.51 5.02
C THR A 201 17.54 4.60 5.58
N SER A 202 18.44 5.35 4.92
CA SER A 202 19.62 5.85 5.61
C SER A 202 19.15 6.94 6.56
N GLY A 203 18.58 6.52 7.69
CA GLY A 203 18.35 7.40 8.82
C GLY A 203 19.70 7.97 9.22
N ASN A 204 19.89 9.27 8.99
CA ASN A 204 20.86 10.01 9.75
C ASN A 204 20.43 9.87 11.21
N LEU A 205 21.18 9.11 12.00
CA LEU A 205 21.01 9.10 13.45
C LEU A 205 21.34 10.51 13.92
N GLY A 206 20.33 11.38 13.93
CA GLY A 206 20.41 12.66 14.61
C GLY A 206 20.98 12.45 16.00
N SER A 207 21.74 13.44 16.48
CA SER A 207 22.46 13.47 17.77
C SER A 207 22.08 12.34 18.72
N LEU A 208 23.00 11.40 18.99
CA LEU A 208 22.83 10.29 19.93
C LEU A 208 22.66 10.73 21.40
N PHE A 209 22.66 12.04 21.65
CA PHE A 209 22.50 12.65 22.96
C PHE A 209 21.25 12.21 23.74
N PRO A 210 20.03 12.10 23.17
CA PRO A 210 18.85 11.68 23.93
C PRO A 210 18.92 10.19 24.31
N VAL A 211 19.62 9.35 23.53
CA VAL A 211 19.85 7.94 23.86
C VAL A 211 20.83 7.82 25.04
N TYR A 212 21.94 8.55 25.03
CA TYR A 212 22.87 8.55 26.17
C TYR A 212 22.27 9.18 27.42
N PHE A 213 21.45 10.22 27.26
CA PHE A 213 20.76 10.88 28.38
C PHE A 213 19.73 9.94 29.05
N THR A 214 18.93 9.22 28.26
CA THR A 214 17.96 8.25 28.80
C THR A 214 18.67 7.07 29.49
N LEU A 215 19.77 6.56 28.91
CA LEU A 215 20.56 5.50 29.53
C LEU A 215 21.15 5.95 30.88
N ALA A 216 21.68 7.16 30.95
CA ALA A 216 22.23 7.73 32.19
C ALA A 216 21.16 7.88 33.28
N LEU A 217 19.93 8.26 32.91
CA LEU A 217 18.83 8.43 33.86
C LEU A 217 18.36 7.08 34.44
N ILE A 218 18.34 6.02 33.64
CA ILE A 218 18.03 4.65 34.09
C ILE A 218 19.08 4.17 35.10
N ILE A 219 20.37 4.39 34.81
CA ILE A 219 21.46 4.01 35.71
C ILE A 219 21.38 4.79 37.03
N LEU A 220 21.09 6.09 36.98
CA LEU A 220 20.94 6.93 38.16
C LEU A 220 19.79 6.45 39.06
N LEU A 221 18.62 6.13 38.49
CA LEU A 221 17.48 5.58 39.23
C LEU A 221 17.80 4.21 39.87
N GLY A 222 18.57 3.37 39.17
CA GLY A 222 19.06 2.09 39.70
C GLY A 222 19.99 2.26 40.91
N ILE A 223 20.92 3.22 40.85
CA ILE A 223 21.81 3.52 41.98
C ILE A 223 21.01 4.07 43.16
N VAL A 224 20.08 5.01 42.92
CA VAL A 224 19.22 5.60 43.97
C VAL A 224 18.37 4.55 44.67
N THR A 225 17.83 3.56 43.93
CA THR A 225 17.05 2.47 44.52
C THR A 225 17.91 1.53 45.36
N ILE A 226 19.12 1.18 44.91
CA ILE A 226 20.06 0.34 45.67
C ILE A 226 20.51 1.04 46.96
N VAL A 227 20.85 2.34 46.89
CA VAL A 227 21.34 3.11 48.04
C VAL A 227 20.25 3.33 49.09
N ASN A 228 18.99 3.49 48.68
CA ASN A 228 17.86 3.64 49.62
C ASN A 228 17.31 2.30 50.15
N PHE A 229 17.75 1.16 49.61
CA PHE A 229 17.37 -0.15 50.12
C PHE A 229 18.22 -0.51 51.34
N LYS A 230 17.83 -0.04 52.52
CA LYS A 230 18.38 -0.56 53.80
C LYS A 230 17.84 -1.97 54.04
N PRO A 231 18.66 -3.03 54.01
CA PRO A 231 18.18 -4.36 54.38
C PRO A 231 17.87 -4.35 55.89
N LYS A 232 16.60 -4.56 56.25
CA LYS A 232 16.22 -4.85 57.64
C LYS A 232 16.83 -6.19 58.03
N GLY A 233 17.90 -6.15 58.80
CA GLY A 233 18.55 -7.33 59.37
C GLY A 233 17.55 -8.19 60.14
N LYS A 234 17.51 -9.49 59.81
CA LYS A 234 16.73 -10.49 60.53
C LYS A 234 17.21 -10.56 61.99
N LYS A 235 16.30 -10.40 62.94
CA LYS A 235 16.54 -10.74 64.35
C LYS A 235 16.86 -12.23 64.44
N LYS A 236 17.99 -12.59 65.03
CA LYS A 236 18.31 -13.98 65.39
C LYS A 236 17.46 -14.41 66.60
N PRO A 237 17.06 -15.69 66.68
CA PRO A 237 16.28 -16.24 67.79
C PRO A 237 17.05 -16.21 69.11
#